data_AF-A0A4Q2ZXL1-F1
#
_entry.id   AF-A0A4Q2ZXL1-F1
#
_cell.length_a   1.000
_cell.length_b   1.000
_cell.length_c   1.000
_cell.angle_alpha   90.00
_cell.angle_beta   90.00
_cell.angle_gamma   90.00
#
_symmetry.space_group_name_H-M   'P 1'
#
loop_
_entity.id
_entity.type
_entity.pdbx_description
1 polymer ?
#
loop_
_entity_poly.entity_id
_entity_poly.type
_entity_poly.pdbx_seq_one_letter_code
_entity_poly.pdbx_strand_id
1 'polypeptide(L)'
;MGGHLDHPVLVLNRFWQPVHTCSVRRALKLLFLGHAQVVQTEGDDRFRTHDLGSWIEHSSHDIMEEVIHTVRIAMMVPKIIVLALYEKLPRLEVRFTRRNVFLRDKHTCQYCAKVFSESDLNLDHVMPRDKGGRTTWENIVTSCIRCNTRKANKLPHEVNMHPLRKP
;
A
#
# COMPACT_ATOMS: atom_id res chain seq x y z
N MET A 1 15.87 2.57 -21.73
CA MET A 1 15.25 1.25 -21.92
C MET A 1 15.45 0.47 -20.64
N GLY A 2 14.41 0.36 -19.80
CA GLY A 2 14.50 -0.40 -18.54
C GLY A 2 14.46 -1.90 -18.87
N GLY A 3 15.42 -2.67 -18.37
CA GLY A 3 15.46 -4.11 -18.61
C GLY A 3 14.35 -4.84 -17.85
N HIS A 4 13.98 -6.05 -18.31
CA HIS A 4 12.94 -6.91 -17.70
C HIS A 4 13.07 -7.08 -16.18
N LEU A 5 14.25 -6.86 -15.60
CA LEU A 5 14.54 -6.96 -14.17
C LEU A 5 13.81 -5.93 -13.29
N ASP A 6 13.36 -4.82 -13.87
CA ASP A 6 12.64 -3.77 -13.13
C ASP A 6 11.12 -3.84 -13.31
N HIS A 7 10.62 -4.79 -14.13
CA HIS A 7 9.18 -5.02 -14.27
C HIS A 7 8.55 -5.44 -12.94
N PRO A 8 7.28 -5.06 -12.69
CA PRO A 8 6.58 -5.41 -11.46
C PRO A 8 6.13 -6.88 -11.48
N VAL A 9 6.27 -7.53 -10.33
CA VAL A 9 5.83 -8.89 -10.01
C VAL A 9 4.88 -8.83 -8.84
N LEU A 10 3.71 -9.46 -8.96
CA LEU A 10 2.76 -9.56 -7.86
C LEU A 10 3.25 -10.54 -6.80
N VAL A 11 3.23 -10.12 -5.54
CA VAL A 11 3.63 -10.97 -4.40
C VAL A 11 2.40 -11.35 -3.59
N LEU A 12 2.15 -12.64 -3.48
CA LEU A 12 1.13 -13.25 -2.65
C LEU A 12 1.73 -13.75 -1.33
N ASN A 13 0.98 -13.66 -0.24
CA ASN A 13 1.29 -14.41 0.98
C ASN A 13 0.89 -15.88 0.81
N ARG A 14 1.22 -16.73 1.79
CA ARG A 14 0.89 -18.16 1.71
C ARG A 14 -0.61 -18.49 1.74
N PHE A 15 -1.45 -17.51 2.06
CA PHE A 15 -2.90 -17.60 1.98
C PHE A 15 -3.44 -17.14 0.61
N TRP A 16 -2.57 -17.01 -0.40
CA TRP A 16 -2.92 -16.58 -1.75
C TRP A 16 -3.50 -15.17 -1.84
N GLN A 17 -3.24 -14.33 -0.84
CA GLN A 17 -3.71 -12.95 -0.84
C GLN A 17 -2.62 -12.01 -1.39
N PRO A 18 -3.00 -11.05 -2.26
CA PRO A 18 -2.12 -10.00 -2.72
C PRO A 18 -1.56 -9.18 -1.54
N VAL A 19 -0.23 -9.07 -1.44
CA VAL A 19 0.44 -8.26 -0.42
C VAL A 19 0.91 -6.94 -1.00
N HIS A 20 1.72 -7.00 -2.07
CA HIS A 20 2.30 -5.85 -2.78
C HIS A 20 2.91 -6.31 -4.10
N THR A 21 3.50 -5.38 -4.86
CA THR A 21 4.36 -5.69 -6.01
C THR A 21 5.83 -5.50 -5.66
N CYS A 22 6.71 -6.30 -6.26
CA CYS A 22 8.16 -6.12 -6.19
C CYS A 22 8.78 -6.18 -7.59
N SER A 23 10.04 -5.78 -7.77
CA SER A 23 10.70 -5.93 -9.07
C SER A 23 11.02 -7.40 -9.37
N VAL A 24 11.09 -7.76 -10.65
CA VAL A 24 11.58 -9.08 -11.10
C VAL A 24 12.91 -9.43 -10.45
N ARG A 25 13.84 -8.48 -10.34
CA ARG A 25 15.12 -8.67 -9.63
C ARG A 25 14.93 -9.16 -8.19
N ARG A 26 13.97 -8.59 -7.45
CA ARG A 26 13.67 -9.01 -6.08
C ARG A 26 12.96 -10.36 -6.04
N ALA A 27 12.02 -10.60 -6.96
CA ALA A 27 11.34 -11.88 -7.10
C ALA A 27 12.33 -13.03 -7.34
N LEU A 28 13.27 -12.85 -8.27
CA LEU A 28 14.34 -13.82 -8.53
C LEU A 28 15.14 -14.13 -7.27
N LYS A 29 15.58 -13.12 -6.50
CA LYS A 29 16.29 -13.35 -5.23
C LYS A 29 15.49 -14.26 -4.28
N LEU A 30 14.18 -14.06 -4.19
CA LEU A 30 13.32 -14.88 -3.33
C LEU A 30 13.19 -16.33 -3.86
N LEU A 31 13.11 -16.51 -5.18
CA LEU A 31 13.08 -17.83 -5.82
C LEU A 31 14.41 -18.58 -5.61
N PHE A 32 15.55 -17.93 -5.85
CA PHE A 32 16.88 -18.52 -5.67
C PHE A 32 17.18 -18.88 -4.21
N LEU A 33 16.59 -18.17 -3.25
CA LEU A 33 16.70 -18.49 -1.82
C LEU A 33 15.68 -19.56 -1.36
N GLY A 34 14.81 -20.06 -2.25
CA GLY A 34 13.75 -21.01 -1.90
C GLY A 34 12.68 -20.40 -0.97
N HIS A 35 12.52 -19.07 -0.98
CA HIS A 35 11.56 -18.36 -0.13
C HIS A 35 10.25 -18.04 -0.85
N ALA A 36 10.18 -18.30 -2.15
CA ALA A 36 9.00 -18.10 -2.96
C ALA A 36 8.87 -19.19 -4.03
N GLN A 37 7.67 -19.31 -4.60
CA GLN A 37 7.37 -20.11 -5.77
C GLN A 37 6.67 -19.24 -6.82
N VAL A 38 6.88 -19.50 -8.10
CA VAL A 38 6.17 -18.84 -9.20
C VAL A 38 4.77 -19.42 -9.33
N VAL A 39 3.77 -18.56 -9.51
CA VAL A 39 2.40 -18.99 -9.80
C VAL A 39 2.19 -18.97 -11.31
N GLN A 40 1.89 -20.13 -11.88
CA GLN A 40 1.44 -20.31 -13.26
C GLN A 40 -0.09 -20.38 -13.29
N THR A 41 -0.70 -19.63 -14.20
CA THR A 41 -2.15 -19.65 -14.45
C THR A 41 -2.42 -20.50 -15.70
N GLU A 42 -3.24 -21.54 -15.60
CA GLU A 42 -3.67 -22.37 -16.73
C GLU A 42 -5.18 -22.19 -17.00
N GLY A 43 -5.53 -21.27 -17.90
CA GLY A 43 -6.93 -20.86 -18.10
C GLY A 43 -7.44 -19.99 -16.94
N ASP A 44 -8.75 -19.92 -16.75
CA ASP A 44 -9.35 -18.96 -15.82
C ASP A 44 -9.30 -19.40 -14.33
N ASP A 45 -9.29 -20.71 -14.05
CA ASP A 45 -9.51 -21.22 -12.68
C ASP A 45 -8.46 -22.23 -12.16
N ARG A 46 -7.35 -22.44 -12.87
CA ARG A 46 -6.31 -23.39 -12.42
C ARG A 46 -4.99 -22.69 -12.18
N PHE A 47 -4.43 -22.94 -11.00
CA PHE A 47 -3.14 -22.42 -10.59
C PHE A 47 -2.19 -23.57 -10.28
N ARG A 48 -0.94 -23.42 -10.73
CA ARG A 48 0.17 -24.29 -10.34
C ARG A 48 1.29 -23.44 -9.76
N THR A 49 2.01 -24.02 -8.80
CA THR A 49 3.19 -23.37 -8.22
C THR A 49 4.44 -24.09 -8.67
N HIS A 50 5.49 -23.32 -8.91
CA HIS A 50 6.78 -23.80 -9.37
C HIS A 50 7.88 -23.30 -8.45
N ASP A 51 8.74 -24.19 -7.97
CA ASP A 51 10.02 -23.75 -7.42
C ASP A 51 10.95 -23.29 -8.55
N LEU A 52 12.18 -22.90 -8.21
CA LEU A 52 13.12 -22.44 -9.23
C LEU A 52 13.41 -23.50 -10.29
N GLY A 53 13.58 -24.76 -9.89
CA GLY A 53 13.95 -25.85 -10.79
C GLY A 53 12.81 -26.15 -11.76
N SER A 54 11.61 -26.38 -11.23
CA SER A 54 10.44 -26.69 -12.04
C SER A 54 10.03 -25.51 -12.93
N TRP A 55 10.27 -24.26 -12.50
CA TRP A 55 10.02 -23.08 -13.34
C TRP A 55 10.97 -22.99 -14.53
N ILE A 56 12.26 -23.31 -14.35
CA ILE A 56 13.23 -23.34 -15.44
C ILE A 56 12.85 -24.42 -16.47
N GLU A 57 12.51 -25.62 -16.00
CA GLU A 57 12.06 -26.72 -16.86
C GLU A 57 10.77 -26.37 -17.61
N HIS A 58 9.81 -25.73 -16.94
CA HIS A 58 8.59 -25.27 -17.59
C HIS A 58 8.88 -24.21 -18.66
N SER A 59 9.79 -23.28 -18.37
CA SER A 59 10.17 -22.20 -19.27
C SER A 59 10.88 -22.66 -20.55
N SER A 60 11.45 -23.87 -20.58
CA SER A 60 12.09 -24.38 -21.80
C SER A 60 11.10 -24.81 -22.88
N HIS A 61 9.80 -24.91 -22.53
CA HIS A 61 8.76 -25.43 -23.42
C HIS A 61 7.87 -24.35 -24.05
N ASP A 62 7.94 -23.11 -23.56
CA ASP A 62 7.11 -22.00 -24.05
C ASP A 62 7.98 -20.83 -24.52
N ILE A 63 8.10 -20.70 -25.83
CA ILE A 63 9.00 -19.77 -26.54
C ILE A 63 8.34 -18.43 -26.89
N MET A 64 7.06 -18.24 -26.57
CA MET A 64 6.32 -17.01 -26.91
C MET A 64 6.33 -15.96 -25.79
N GLU A 65 6.75 -16.31 -24.57
CA GLU A 65 6.80 -15.39 -23.43
C GLU A 65 8.13 -14.63 -23.32
N GLU A 66 8.10 -13.50 -22.61
CA GLU A 66 9.32 -12.77 -22.27
C GLU A 66 10.23 -13.62 -21.37
N VAL A 67 11.49 -13.75 -21.75
CA VAL A 67 12.49 -14.58 -21.06
C VAL A 67 13.65 -13.78 -20.49
N ILE A 68 14.16 -14.25 -19.36
CA ILE A 68 15.38 -13.78 -18.70
C ILE A 68 16.47 -14.81 -18.95
N HIS A 69 17.59 -14.35 -19.50
CA HIS A 69 18.77 -15.18 -19.72
C HIS A 69 19.84 -14.93 -18.66
N THR A 70 20.48 -16.02 -18.25
CA THR A 70 21.77 -16.01 -17.55
C THR A 70 22.78 -16.76 -18.42
N VAL A 71 24.02 -16.90 -17.92
CA VAL A 71 25.06 -17.67 -18.61
C VAL A 71 24.68 -19.15 -18.82
N ARG A 72 23.83 -19.73 -17.95
CA ARG A 72 23.55 -21.19 -17.94
C ARG A 72 22.08 -21.56 -18.06
N ILE A 73 21.17 -20.64 -17.80
CA ILE A 73 19.73 -20.89 -17.75
C ILE A 73 18.95 -19.77 -18.43
N ALA A 74 17.83 -20.13 -19.04
CA ALA A 74 16.80 -19.23 -19.51
C ALA A 74 15.50 -19.56 -18.76
N MET A 75 14.76 -18.53 -18.35
CA MET A 75 13.47 -18.71 -17.68
C MET A 75 12.50 -17.60 -18.08
N MET A 76 11.20 -17.89 -18.11
CA MET A 76 10.18 -16.86 -18.31
C MET A 76 10.19 -15.86 -17.15
N VAL A 77 9.90 -14.60 -17.45
CA VAL A 77 9.78 -13.54 -16.44
C VAL A 77 8.65 -13.90 -15.46
N PRO A 78 8.92 -14.09 -14.16
CA PRO A 78 7.87 -14.45 -13.20
C PRO A 78 6.94 -13.25 -13.00
N LYS A 79 5.64 -13.43 -13.28
CA LYS A 79 4.62 -12.37 -13.13
C LYS A 79 3.99 -12.36 -11.74
N ILE A 80 3.89 -13.53 -11.10
CA ILE A 80 3.27 -13.72 -9.79
C ILE A 80 4.14 -14.68 -8.99
N ILE A 81 4.46 -14.34 -7.74
CA ILE A 81 5.10 -15.25 -6.79
C ILE A 81 4.28 -15.38 -5.50
N VAL A 82 4.32 -16.57 -4.91
CA VAL A 82 3.77 -16.84 -3.57
C VAL A 82 4.91 -17.07 -2.58
N LEU A 83 4.87 -16.41 -1.43
CA LEU A 83 5.88 -16.56 -0.39
C LEU A 83 5.65 -17.84 0.44
N ALA A 84 6.69 -18.67 0.59
CA ALA A 84 6.59 -19.98 1.24
C ALA A 84 6.26 -19.90 2.75
N LEU A 85 6.88 -18.95 3.46
CA LEU A 85 6.82 -18.84 4.93
C LEU A 85 6.06 -17.59 5.43
N TYR A 86 5.64 -16.70 4.53
CA TYR A 86 5.02 -15.44 4.94
C TYR A 86 3.53 -15.63 5.21
N GLU A 87 3.18 -15.79 6.49
CA GLU A 87 1.82 -15.95 7.01
C GLU A 87 1.08 -14.65 7.29
N LYS A 88 1.76 -13.49 7.23
CA LYS A 88 1.09 -12.24 7.63
C LYS A 88 0.06 -11.84 6.58
N LEU A 89 -1.20 -11.71 7.01
CA LEU A 89 -2.21 -10.93 6.30
C LEU A 89 -1.65 -9.51 6.13
N PRO A 90 -1.66 -8.91 4.91
CA PRO A 90 -1.34 -7.51 4.78
C PRO A 90 -2.26 -6.71 5.70
N ARG A 91 -1.70 -6.01 6.68
CA ARG A 91 -2.48 -5.11 7.52
C ARG A 91 -2.97 -3.99 6.61
N LEU A 92 -4.27 -4.01 6.28
CA LEU A 92 -4.98 -2.95 5.58
C LEU A 92 -5.16 -1.69 6.47
N GLU A 93 -4.28 -1.49 7.46
CA GLU A 93 -4.32 -0.31 8.30
C GLU A 93 -3.84 0.90 7.48
N VAL A 94 -4.78 1.79 7.18
CA VAL A 94 -4.47 3.08 6.57
C VAL A 94 -3.56 3.84 7.53
N ARG A 95 -2.33 4.09 7.10
CA ARG A 95 -1.34 4.80 7.93
C ARG A 95 -1.87 6.17 8.30
N PHE A 96 -1.73 6.56 9.56
CA PHE A 96 -2.02 7.90 10.02
C PHE A 96 -0.98 8.88 9.45
N THR A 97 -1.33 9.57 8.36
CA THR A 97 -0.48 10.58 7.70
C THR A 97 -1.32 11.80 7.37
N ARG A 98 -0.69 12.98 7.25
CA ARG A 98 -1.37 14.23 6.87
C ARG A 98 -2.20 14.08 5.60
N ARG A 99 -1.60 13.48 4.56
CA ARG A 99 -2.27 13.16 3.30
C ARG A 99 -3.51 12.28 3.51
N ASN A 100 -3.41 11.24 4.33
CA ASN A 100 -4.54 10.32 4.55
C ASN A 100 -5.67 10.95 5.36
N VAL A 101 -5.38 11.87 6.30
CA VAL A 101 -6.42 12.65 6.98
C VAL A 101 -7.14 13.59 6.00
N PHE A 102 -6.39 14.28 5.13
CA PHE A 102 -6.99 15.14 4.11
C PHE A 102 -7.85 14.35 3.12
N LEU A 103 -7.40 13.15 2.72
CA LEU A 103 -8.19 12.25 1.88
C LEU A 103 -9.46 11.76 2.60
N ARG A 104 -9.37 11.35 3.88
CA ARG A 104 -10.53 10.95 4.70
C ARG A 104 -11.59 12.05 4.71
N ASP A 105 -11.15 13.29 4.90
CA ASP A 105 -12.03 14.46 5.03
C ASP A 105 -12.36 15.11 3.67
N LYS A 106 -11.90 14.52 2.56
CA LYS A 106 -12.10 15.00 1.18
C LYS A 106 -11.63 16.44 0.96
N HIS A 107 -10.52 16.83 1.60
CA HIS A 107 -9.98 18.21 1.59
C HIS A 107 -10.99 19.26 2.10
N THR A 108 -11.98 18.83 2.89
CA THR A 108 -13.00 19.70 3.46
C THR A 108 -12.64 20.06 4.89
N CYS A 109 -12.59 21.35 5.20
CA CYS A 109 -12.45 21.83 6.57
C CYS A 109 -13.64 21.34 7.40
N GLN A 110 -13.36 20.56 8.46
CA GLN A 110 -14.39 19.99 9.30
C GLN A 110 -15.16 21.04 10.11
N TYR A 111 -14.69 22.28 10.21
CA TYR A 111 -15.39 23.33 10.96
C TYR A 111 -16.28 24.24 10.13
N CYS A 112 -15.87 24.59 8.90
CA CYS A 112 -16.65 25.50 8.03
C CYS A 112 -17.26 24.80 6.81
N ALA A 113 -17.04 23.50 6.65
CA ALA A 113 -17.56 22.66 5.58
C ALA A 113 -17.15 23.09 4.14
N LYS A 114 -16.20 24.02 4.00
CA LYS A 114 -15.65 24.42 2.69
C LYS A 114 -14.49 23.51 2.28
N VAL A 115 -14.37 23.27 0.98
CA VAL A 115 -13.26 22.53 0.35
C VAL A 115 -12.11 23.50 0.08
N PHE A 116 -10.88 23.06 0.32
CA PHE A 116 -9.67 23.87 0.12
C PHE A 116 -8.60 23.08 -0.63
N SER A 117 -7.61 23.80 -1.15
CA SER A 117 -6.37 23.18 -1.64
C SER A 117 -5.55 22.62 -0.47
N GLU A 118 -4.69 21.63 -0.72
CA GLU A 118 -3.88 21.02 0.33
C GLU A 118 -2.96 22.03 1.05
N SER A 119 -2.50 23.08 0.36
CA SER A 119 -1.68 24.16 0.94
C SER A 119 -2.43 25.05 1.93
N ASP A 120 -3.76 25.11 1.85
CA ASP A 120 -4.59 25.93 2.73
C ASP A 120 -5.20 25.15 3.91
N LEU A 121 -4.83 23.87 4.03
CA LEU A 121 -5.32 22.95 5.04
C LEU A 121 -4.28 22.68 6.13
N ASN A 122 -4.77 22.37 7.32
CA ASN A 122 -4.02 21.98 8.50
C ASN A 122 -4.64 20.73 9.13
N LEU A 123 -3.86 20.06 9.96
CA LEU A 123 -4.38 19.09 10.90
C LEU A 123 -4.68 19.83 12.20
N ASP A 124 -5.88 19.65 12.74
CA ASP A 124 -6.27 20.20 14.04
C ASP A 124 -6.65 19.08 15.01
N HIS A 125 -6.29 19.29 16.28
CA HIS A 125 -6.69 18.43 17.39
C HIS A 125 -8.05 18.87 17.89
N VAL A 126 -9.07 18.02 17.75
CA VAL A 126 -10.43 18.31 18.25
C VAL A 126 -10.40 18.58 19.75
N MET A 127 -9.77 17.71 20.54
CA MET A 127 -9.30 17.98 21.90
C MET A 127 -7.85 18.49 21.81
N PRO A 128 -7.56 19.74 22.18
CA PRO A 128 -6.22 20.31 22.18
C PRO A 128 -5.20 19.48 22.98
N ARG A 129 -3.92 19.53 22.58
CA ARG A 129 -2.84 18.76 23.23
C ARG A 129 -2.63 19.14 24.69
N ASP A 130 -2.69 20.42 25.00
CA ASP A 130 -2.60 20.97 26.37
C ASP A 130 -3.78 20.54 27.26
N LYS A 131 -4.87 20.08 26.66
CA LYS A 131 -6.04 19.48 27.35
C LYS A 131 -6.04 17.94 27.31
N GLY A 132 -4.91 17.31 26.96
CA GLY A 132 -4.74 15.85 26.96
C GLY A 132 -5.06 15.15 25.64
N GLY A 133 -5.36 15.90 24.58
CA GLY A 133 -5.69 15.33 23.27
C GLY A 133 -4.52 14.63 22.58
N ARG A 134 -4.73 13.38 22.19
CA ARG A 134 -3.72 12.56 21.50
C ARG A 134 -3.69 12.85 20.00
N THR A 135 -2.59 12.51 19.33
CA THR A 135 -2.47 12.61 17.87
C THR A 135 -2.87 11.26 17.26
N THR A 136 -4.17 11.03 17.12
CA THR A 136 -4.75 9.78 16.61
C THR A 136 -5.88 10.08 15.61
N TRP A 137 -6.37 9.04 14.92
CA TRP A 137 -7.47 9.17 13.97
C TRP A 137 -8.72 9.80 14.61
N GLU A 138 -9.00 9.45 15.86
CA GLU A 138 -10.21 9.80 16.61
C GLU A 138 -10.16 11.25 17.16
N ASN A 139 -9.02 11.94 17.06
CA ASN A 139 -8.86 13.29 17.59
C ASN A 139 -8.33 14.30 16.56
N ILE A 140 -7.91 13.86 15.38
CA ILE A 140 -7.35 14.74 14.35
C ILE A 140 -8.32 14.92 13.19
N VAL A 141 -8.51 16.17 12.78
CA VAL A 141 -9.35 16.56 11.64
C VAL A 141 -8.64 17.52 10.71
N THR A 142 -9.15 17.62 9.49
CA THR A 142 -8.78 18.64 8.52
C THR A 142 -9.42 19.98 8.90
N SER A 143 -8.62 21.05 8.99
CA SER A 143 -9.07 22.41 9.23
C SER A 143 -8.46 23.37 8.21
N CYS A 144 -9.17 24.41 7.79
CA CYS A 144 -8.53 25.49 7.04
C CYS A 144 -7.77 26.41 7.99
N ILE A 145 -6.79 27.15 7.46
CA ILE A 145 -5.95 28.08 8.26
C ILE A 145 -6.80 29.00 9.15
N ARG A 146 -7.84 29.63 8.59
CA ARG A 146 -8.72 30.56 9.33
C ARG A 146 -9.45 29.88 10.51
N CYS A 147 -10.00 28.69 10.29
CA CYS A 147 -10.70 27.95 11.34
C CYS A 147 -9.73 27.44 12.41
N ASN A 148 -8.57 26.93 11.99
CA ASN A 148 -7.52 26.46 12.88
C ASN A 148 -7.06 27.57 13.84
N THR A 149 -6.79 28.76 13.31
CA THR A 149 -6.39 29.94 14.10
C THR A 149 -7.51 30.40 15.05
N ARG A 150 -8.78 30.37 14.61
CA ARG A 150 -9.92 30.74 15.46
C ARG A 150 -10.13 29.76 16.63
N LYS A 151 -10.00 28.46 16.38
CA LYS A 151 -10.16 27.44 17.42
C LYS A 151 -8.98 27.45 18.38
N ALA A 152 -7.74 27.54 17.88
CA ALA A 152 -6.52 27.51 18.67
C ALA A 152 -6.53 26.33 19.69
N ASN A 153 -6.20 26.60 20.95
CA ASN A 153 -6.23 25.61 22.04
C ASN A 153 -7.58 25.51 22.77
N LYS A 154 -8.67 25.93 22.12
CA LYS A 154 -10.02 25.83 22.68
C LYS A 154 -10.70 24.53 22.25
N LEU A 155 -11.55 24.01 23.11
CA LEU A 155 -12.43 22.90 22.85
C LEU A 155 -13.55 23.33 21.90
N PRO A 156 -14.12 22.42 21.09
CA PRO A 156 -15.19 22.72 20.14
C PRO A 156 -16.35 23.52 20.74
N HIS A 157 -16.78 23.16 21.95
CA HIS A 157 -17.90 23.80 22.64
C HIS A 157 -17.57 25.21 23.18
N GLU A 158 -16.28 25.53 23.43
CA GLU A 158 -15.87 26.85 23.91
C GLU A 158 -15.94 27.93 22.81
N VAL A 159 -15.92 27.52 21.53
CA VAL A 159 -15.95 28.43 20.36
C VAL A 159 -17.09 28.14 19.38
N ASN A 160 -17.98 27.21 19.73
CA ASN A 160 -19.03 26.68 18.88
C ASN A 160 -18.52 26.24 17.49
N MET A 161 -17.41 25.48 17.49
CA MET A 161 -16.77 24.95 16.28
C MET A 161 -16.69 23.43 16.39
N HIS A 162 -17.79 22.76 16.07
CA HIS A 162 -17.86 21.31 16.06
C HIS A 162 -17.47 20.75 14.69
N PRO A 163 -16.65 19.69 14.63
CA PRO A 163 -16.40 18.98 13.39
C PRO A 163 -17.71 18.51 12.74
N LEU A 164 -17.81 18.65 11.42
CA LEU A 164 -18.93 18.18 10.60
C LEU A 164 -19.13 16.67 10.73
N ARG A 165 -18.04 15.92 10.89
CA ARG A 165 -18.03 14.48 11.12
C ARG A 165 -17.18 14.17 12.34
N LYS A 166 -17.56 13.12 13.07
CA LYS A 166 -16.70 12.59 14.12
C LYS A 166 -15.43 12.01 13.47
N PRO A 167 -14.25 12.30 14.03
CA PRO A 167 -12.98 11.83 13.47
C PRO A 167 -12.83 10.31 13.55
#